data_AF-A0A7K0F8Y8-F1
#
_entry.id   AF-A0A7K0F8Y8-F1
#
_cell.length_a   1.000
_cell.length_b   1.000
_cell.length_c   1.000
_cell.angle_alpha   90.00
_cell.angle_beta   90.00
_cell.angle_gamma   90.00
#
_symmetry.space_group_name_H-M   'P 1'
#
loop_
_entity.id
_entity.type
_entity.pdbx_description
1 polymer ?
#
loop_
_entity_poly.entity_id
_entity_poly.type
_entity_poly.pdbx_seq_one_letter_code
_entity_poly.pdbx_strand_id
1 'polypeptide(L)' 'MSCSDSSADSSDKPSKSNSNCPTKTCGDFSSQSAAQSAYNSNTNCYKNLDADGDGIACENLPK' A
#
# COMPACT_ATOMS: atom_id res chain seq x y z
N MET A 1 23.42 21.87 -18.79
CA MET A 1 22.20 22.19 -18.03
C MET A 1 21.18 21.08 -18.28
N SER A 2 20.75 20.45 -17.18
CA SER A 2 19.50 19.73 -16.97
C SER A 2 19.12 18.54 -17.86
N CYS A 3 19.28 17.35 -17.28
CA CYS A 3 18.44 16.18 -17.54
C CYS A 3 16.97 16.54 -17.24
N SER A 4 16.13 16.58 -18.27
CA SER A 4 14.68 16.73 -18.12
C SER A 4 14.06 15.40 -17.71
N ASP A 5 14.21 15.05 -16.43
CA ASP A 5 13.23 14.22 -15.75
C ASP A 5 12.03 15.13 -15.46
N SER A 6 11.00 15.02 -16.30
CA SER A 6 9.73 15.67 -16.02
C SER A 6 9.07 14.91 -14.87
N SER A 7 9.39 15.31 -13.65
CA SER A 7 8.55 15.10 -12.49
C SER A 7 7.15 15.65 -12.80
N ALA A 8 6.17 14.76 -12.94
CA ALA A 8 4.77 15.11 -12.92
C ALA A 8 4.28 15.01 -11.47
N ASP A 9 4.44 16.11 -10.74
CA ASP A 9 3.78 16.38 -9.47
C ASP A 9 2.67 17.40 -9.70
N SER A 10 1.41 17.01 -9.45
CA SER A 10 0.29 17.88 -9.06
C SER A 10 -0.95 17.02 -8.73
N SER A 11 -1.07 16.70 -7.44
CA SER A 11 -2.28 16.70 -6.60
C SER A 11 -3.61 16.10 -7.09
N ASP A 12 -3.97 15.01 -6.40
CA ASP A 12 -5.30 14.52 -6.01
C ASP A 12 -6.21 13.79 -7.04
N LYS A 13 -6.46 12.51 -6.73
CA LYS A 13 -7.58 11.65 -7.21
C LYS A 13 -7.42 11.00 -8.61
N PRO A 14 -8.07 9.84 -8.80
CA PRO A 14 -7.49 8.50 -8.93
C PRO A 14 -7.04 8.18 -10.38
N SER A 15 -5.73 8.01 -10.60
CA SER A 15 -5.20 7.68 -11.92
C SER A 15 -5.27 6.18 -12.21
N LYS A 16 -6.25 5.80 -13.05
CA LYS A 16 -6.43 4.48 -13.66
C LYS A 16 -5.25 4.09 -14.57
N SER A 17 -4.12 3.73 -13.98
CA SER A 17 -3.10 2.91 -14.67
C SER A 17 -3.35 1.43 -14.37
N ASN A 18 -4.56 0.93 -14.66
CA ASN A 18 -4.92 -0.50 -14.59
C ASN A 18 -4.42 -1.28 -13.33
N SER A 19 -4.17 -0.58 -12.22
CA SER A 19 -3.57 -1.15 -11.02
C SER A 19 -4.73 -1.58 -10.14
N ASN A 20 -5.14 -2.83 -10.31
CA ASN A 20 -6.21 -3.47 -9.56
C ASN A 20 -5.75 -3.75 -8.12
N CYS A 21 -5.25 -2.71 -7.45
CA CYS A 21 -4.78 -2.77 -6.08
C CYS A 21 -5.99 -3.06 -5.20
N PRO A 22 -6.01 -4.21 -4.51
CA PRO A 22 -7.16 -4.57 -3.71
C PRO A 22 -7.32 -3.58 -2.58
N THR A 23 -8.54 -3.07 -2.39
CA THR A 23 -8.86 -2.13 -1.31
C THR A 23 -8.97 -2.82 0.06
N LYS A 24 -8.27 -3.95 0.25
CA LYS A 24 -8.31 -4.67 1.52
C LYS A 24 -7.60 -3.84 2.57
N THR A 25 -8.20 -3.77 3.73
CA THR A 25 -7.72 -3.09 4.92
C THR A 25 -7.43 -4.11 6.01
N CYS A 26 -6.84 -3.68 7.12
CA CYS A 26 -6.64 -4.55 8.27
C CYS A 26 -7.93 -5.22 8.77
N GLY A 27 -9.09 -4.58 8.62
CA GLY A 27 -10.38 -5.18 8.99
C GLY A 27 -10.81 -6.36 8.10
N ASP A 28 -10.22 -6.50 6.91
CA ASP A 28 -10.49 -7.62 5.99
C ASP A 28 -9.67 -8.87 6.32
N PHE A 29 -8.70 -8.77 7.25
CA PHE A 29 -7.83 -9.88 7.64
C PHE A 29 -8.14 -10.32 9.07
N SER A 30 -8.14 -11.64 9.28
CA SER A 30 -8.38 -12.23 10.61
C SER A 30 -7.16 -12.16 11.53
N SER A 31 -5.96 -11.97 10.98
CA SER A 31 -4.70 -11.92 11.75
C SER A 31 -3.64 -11.06 11.06
N GLN A 32 -2.68 -10.59 11.85
CA GLN A 32 -1.53 -9.81 11.39
C GLN A 32 -0.72 -10.57 10.36
N SER A 33 -0.49 -11.88 10.57
CA SER A 33 0.26 -12.72 9.63
C SER A 33 -0.38 -12.81 8.24
N ALA A 34 -1.72 -12.86 8.17
CA ALA A 34 -2.46 -12.86 6.91
C ALA A 34 -2.35 -11.50 6.19
N ALA A 35 -2.45 -10.40 6.94
CA ALA A 35 -2.29 -9.05 6.40
C ALA A 35 -0.86 -8.81 5.91
N GLN A 36 0.15 -9.23 6.68
CA GLN A 36 1.57 -9.14 6.31
C GLN A 36 1.85 -9.91 5.03
N SER A 37 1.27 -11.10 4.87
CA SER A 37 1.42 -11.89 3.64
C SER A 37 0.86 -11.16 2.42
N ALA A 38 -0.29 -10.48 2.58
CA ALA A 38 -0.86 -9.65 1.52
C ALA A 38 0.01 -8.43 1.22
N TYR A 39 0.47 -7.71 2.25
CA TYR A 39 1.37 -6.57 2.12
C TYR A 39 2.65 -6.95 1.38
N ASN A 40 3.31 -8.03 1.79
CA ASN A 40 4.52 -8.54 1.15
C ASN A 40 4.29 -8.94 -0.30
N SER A 41 3.08 -9.40 -0.65
CA SER A 41 2.74 -9.73 -2.03
C SER A 41 2.66 -8.50 -2.93
N ASN A 42 2.25 -7.34 -2.40
CA ASN A 42 2.19 -6.10 -3.17
C ASN A 42 2.19 -4.86 -2.27
N THR A 43 3.38 -4.44 -1.85
CA THR A 43 3.57 -3.33 -0.90
C THR A 43 3.04 -2.00 -1.42
N ASN A 44 3.08 -1.77 -2.74
CA ASN A 44 2.51 -0.58 -3.36
C ASN A 44 0.98 -0.55 -3.26
N CYS A 45 0.31 -1.69 -3.47
CA CYS A 45 -1.15 -1.78 -3.40
C CYS A 45 -1.68 -1.83 -1.97
N TYR A 46 -0.92 -2.44 -1.07
CA TYR A 46 -1.31 -2.67 0.32
C TYR A 46 -0.60 -1.75 1.29
N LYS A 47 -0.07 -0.61 0.82
CA LYS A 47 0.54 0.42 1.69
C LYS A 47 -0.41 0.92 2.77
N ASN A 48 -1.71 0.74 2.58
CA ASN A 48 -2.74 1.03 3.58
C ASN A 48 -2.83 0.00 4.72
N LEU A 49 -2.21 -1.18 4.58
CA LEU A 49 -2.09 -2.16 5.66
C LEU A 49 -0.99 -1.79 6.66
N ASP A 50 0.04 -1.09 6.20
CA ASP A 50 1.19 -0.59 6.97
C ASP A 50 1.16 0.95 6.91
N ALA A 51 0.23 1.53 7.66
CA ALA A 51 -0.09 2.95 7.56
C ALA A 51 0.99 3.85 8.16
N ASP A 52 1.72 3.35 9.15
CA ASP A 52 2.84 3.98 9.82
C ASP A 52 4.18 3.69 9.13
N GLY A 53 4.26 2.64 8.31
CA GLY A 53 5.40 2.38 7.43
C GLY A 53 6.58 1.76 8.17
N ASP A 54 6.32 1.04 9.26
CA ASP A 54 7.34 0.36 10.05
C ASP A 54 7.74 -1.01 9.43
N GLY A 55 7.03 -1.42 8.37
CA GLY A 55 7.19 -2.69 7.67
C GLY A 55 6.30 -3.81 8.21
N ILE A 56 5.46 -3.51 9.20
CA ILE A 56 4.56 -4.43 9.89
C ILE A 56 3.10 -4.08 9.55
N ALA A 57 2.56 -4.79 8.57
CA ALA A 57 1.17 -4.64 8.17
C ALA A 57 0.22 -5.07 9.30
N CYS A 58 -0.73 -4.20 9.62
CA CYS A 58 -1.83 -4.47 10.53
C CYS A 58 -1.37 -5.05 11.87
N GLU A 59 -0.32 -4.48 12.44
CA GLU A 59 0.22 -4.74 13.78
C GLU A 59 -0.82 -4.78 14.92
N ASN A 60 -1.96 -4.11 14.72
CA ASN A 60 -3.10 -4.07 15.64
C ASN A 60 -3.94 -5.36 15.63
N LEU A 61 -3.76 -6.24 14.65
CA LEU A 61 -4.43 -7.53 14.58
C LEU A 61 -3.75 -8.56 15.50
N PRO A 62 -4.49 -9.57 15.98
CA PRO A 62 -3.89 -10.70 16.67
C PRO A 62 -2.85 -11.39 15.78
N LYS A 63 -1.74 -11.83 16.38
CA LYS A 63 -0.67 -12.57 15.70
C LYS A 63 -1.14 -13.95 15.27
#